data_AF-A0A7Y5R2H9-F1
#
_entry.id   AF-A0A7Y5R2H9-F1
#
_cell.length_a   1.000
_cell.length_b   1.000
_cell.length_c   1.000
_cell.angle_alpha   90.00
_cell.angle_beta   90.00
_cell.angle_gamma   90.00
#
_symmetry.space_group_name_H-M   'P 1'
#
loop_
_entity.id
_entity.type
_entity.pdbx_description
1 polymer ?
#
loop_
_entity_poly.entity_id
_entity_poly.type
_entity_poly.pdbx_seq_one_letter_code
_entity_poly.pdbx_strand_id
1 'polypeptide(L)'
;MKKLDESSYRQYTGKSEVHKAFNSLRGIIEGIVLDAKINQKEILELDKWCDNHQFLAVRNPFNDLIKNIQVIISDNEVTEEEINDMKWLCDKFAYGFDYYDDFTSDLQVLQGICHGILADGILKDDEIISLKKWLKDNSHLSTYYPYDEISSLISEVLSDNVIDENERKLLKKYFSEFVKLSDTELQEQIKEEIKNINIGGICSKVSNIVFTDNQFCFTGTSRIIKGGKGIEIDKFKDVKPGDFVQFWNLFKDKEYGHCGIVLEIVPNESITVYSSHPVTNGYGKHKFLWPDKIYFARLE
;
A
#
# COMPACT_ATOMS: atom_id res chain seq x y z
N MET A 1 17.11 20.47 23.51
CA MET A 1 16.90 19.19 22.79
C MET A 1 17.37 19.38 21.35
N LYS A 2 18.37 18.61 20.91
CA LYS A 2 18.77 18.58 19.48
C LYS A 2 17.59 18.04 18.68
N LYS A 3 17.14 18.77 17.65
CA LYS A 3 16.25 18.22 16.62
C LYS A 3 16.94 16.97 16.07
N LEU A 4 16.37 15.80 16.31
CA LEU A 4 16.76 14.58 15.59
C LEU A 4 16.44 14.82 14.11
N ASP A 5 17.49 14.79 13.30
CA ASP A 5 17.49 15.00 11.86
C ASP A 5 16.39 14.15 11.22
N GLU A 6 15.54 14.74 10.37
CA GLU A 6 14.40 14.07 9.73
C GLU A 6 14.84 12.87 8.87
N SER A 7 16.12 12.74 8.57
CA SER A 7 16.68 11.61 7.79
C SER A 7 17.29 10.50 8.65
N SER A 8 17.38 10.67 9.97
CA SER A 8 18.11 9.75 10.87
C SER A 8 17.44 8.38 11.06
N TYR A 9 16.16 8.21 10.69
CA TYR A 9 15.49 6.91 10.74
C TYR A 9 15.77 6.04 9.50
N ARG A 10 16.16 6.65 8.36
CA ARG A 10 16.38 5.95 7.08
C ARG A 10 17.50 4.91 7.14
N GLN A 11 18.42 5.07 8.10
CA GLN A 11 19.43 4.04 8.40
C GLN A 11 18.81 2.71 8.86
N TYR A 12 17.61 2.74 9.43
CA TYR A 12 16.87 1.57 9.93
C TYR A 12 15.77 1.10 8.97
N THR A 13 15.22 1.99 8.13
CA THR A 13 14.09 1.70 7.23
C THR A 13 14.50 1.44 5.78
N GLY A 14 15.75 1.70 5.37
CA GLY A 14 16.15 1.67 3.96
C GLY A 14 15.82 0.37 3.22
N LYS A 15 15.89 -0.81 3.86
CA LYS A 15 15.51 -2.09 3.23
C LYS A 15 14.00 -2.20 2.99
N SER A 16 13.20 -1.80 3.99
CA SER A 16 11.74 -1.71 3.88
C SER A 16 11.33 -0.69 2.81
N GLU A 17 12.04 0.45 2.78
CA GLU A 17 11.82 1.54 1.82
C GLU A 17 12.00 1.07 0.39
N VAL A 18 13.12 0.42 0.11
CA VAL A 18 13.46 -0.13 -1.20
C VAL A 18 12.49 -1.24 -1.59
N HIS A 19 12.15 -2.15 -0.67
CA HIS A 19 11.25 -3.26 -0.98
C HIS A 19 9.83 -2.79 -1.34
N LYS A 20 9.26 -1.85 -0.57
CA LYS A 20 7.94 -1.30 -0.88
C LYS A 20 7.97 -0.41 -2.14
N ALA A 21 9.04 0.34 -2.37
CA ALA A 21 9.20 1.06 -3.64
C ALA A 21 9.25 0.07 -4.82
N PHE A 22 10.01 -1.01 -4.71
CA PHE A 22 10.07 -2.05 -5.73
C PHE A 22 8.69 -2.68 -6.01
N ASN A 23 7.94 -3.07 -4.98
CA ASN A 23 6.62 -3.66 -5.17
C ASN A 23 5.60 -2.67 -5.74
N SER A 24 5.68 -1.39 -5.34
CA SER A 24 4.87 -0.32 -5.93
C SER A 24 5.17 -0.14 -7.42
N LEU A 25 6.44 -0.12 -7.81
CA LEU A 25 6.85 0.00 -9.20
C LEU A 25 6.38 -1.19 -10.04
N ARG A 26 6.62 -2.40 -9.53
CA ARG A 26 6.17 -3.64 -10.16
C ARG A 26 4.67 -3.61 -10.39
N GLY A 27 3.89 -3.20 -9.38
CA GLY A 27 2.45 -3.05 -9.52
C GLY A 27 2.05 -1.99 -10.55
N ILE A 28 2.70 -0.81 -10.57
CA ILE A 28 2.40 0.24 -11.56
C ILE A 28 2.59 -0.28 -12.98
N ILE A 29 3.73 -0.95 -13.24
CA ILE A 29 4.03 -1.54 -14.55
C ILE A 29 3.01 -2.63 -14.88
N GLU A 30 2.67 -3.50 -13.92
CA GLU A 30 1.62 -4.52 -14.11
C GLU A 30 0.27 -3.89 -14.45
N GLY A 31 -0.09 -2.76 -13.82
CA GLY A 31 -1.33 -2.01 -14.07
C GLY A 31 -1.39 -1.39 -15.46
N ILE A 32 -0.33 -0.67 -15.87
CA ILE A 32 -0.23 -0.02 -17.19
C ILE A 32 -0.30 -1.04 -18.35
N VAL A 33 0.13 -2.28 -18.12
CA VAL A 33 0.13 -3.34 -19.15
C VAL A 33 -1.24 -4.02 -19.31
N LEU A 34 -2.19 -3.82 -18.39
CA LEU A 34 -3.40 -4.65 -18.34
C LEU A 34 -4.29 -4.56 -19.59
N ASP A 35 -4.27 -3.44 -20.30
CA ASP A 35 -5.03 -3.21 -21.53
C ASP A 35 -4.16 -3.24 -22.81
N ALA A 36 -2.86 -3.49 -22.67
CA ALA A 36 -1.84 -3.46 -23.72
C ALA A 36 -1.80 -2.13 -24.53
N LYS A 37 -2.30 -1.02 -23.99
CA LYS A 37 -2.35 0.28 -24.66
C LYS A 37 -1.78 1.38 -23.78
N ILE A 38 -0.47 1.55 -23.90
CA ILE A 38 0.27 2.54 -23.14
C ILE A 38 0.04 3.93 -23.72
N ASN A 39 -0.25 4.90 -22.85
CA ASN A 39 -0.41 6.29 -23.22
C ASN A 39 0.57 7.22 -22.48
N GLN A 40 0.68 8.45 -22.97
CA GLN A 40 1.65 9.42 -22.45
C GLN A 40 1.44 9.75 -20.97
N LYS A 41 0.21 9.70 -20.44
CA LYS A 41 -0.02 10.00 -19.02
C LYS A 41 0.52 8.91 -18.11
N GLU A 42 0.37 7.64 -18.51
CA GLU A 42 0.95 6.49 -17.81
C GLU A 42 2.48 6.56 -17.80
N ILE A 43 3.09 6.89 -18.94
CA ILE A 43 4.55 7.05 -19.06
C ILE A 43 5.04 8.19 -18.15
N LEU A 44 4.35 9.34 -18.17
CA LEU A 44 4.69 10.49 -17.31
C LEU A 44 4.53 10.16 -15.82
N GLU A 45 3.52 9.39 -15.44
CA GLU A 45 3.33 8.97 -14.05
C GLU A 45 4.44 7.99 -13.62
N LEU A 46 4.86 7.09 -14.50
CA LEU A 46 5.99 6.17 -14.26
C LEU A 46 7.32 6.93 -14.12
N ASP A 47 7.56 7.94 -14.96
CA ASP A 47 8.75 8.80 -14.89
C ASP A 47 8.80 9.58 -13.57
N LYS A 48 7.68 10.24 -13.22
CA LYS A 48 7.53 10.93 -11.92
C LYS A 48 7.74 9.99 -10.75
N TRP A 49 7.25 8.74 -10.85
CA TRP A 49 7.49 7.74 -9.82
C TRP A 49 8.98 7.45 -9.68
N CYS A 50 9.72 7.28 -10.79
CA CYS A 50 11.17 7.07 -10.78
C CYS A 50 11.92 8.25 -10.14
N ASP A 51 11.56 9.49 -10.50
CA ASP A 51 12.15 10.70 -9.93
C ASP A 51 11.89 10.81 -8.42
N ASN A 52 10.67 10.51 -7.98
CA ASN A 52 10.31 10.53 -6.57
C ASN A 52 11.08 9.50 -5.74
N HIS A 53 11.57 8.42 -6.36
CA HIS A 53 12.28 7.32 -5.69
C HIS A 53 13.78 7.25 -6.02
N GLN A 54 14.32 8.21 -6.78
CA GLN A 54 15.76 8.33 -7.09
C GLN A 54 16.64 8.30 -5.83
N PHE A 55 16.17 8.85 -4.71
CA PHE A 55 16.90 8.84 -3.45
C PHE A 55 17.14 7.43 -2.87
N LEU A 56 16.37 6.43 -3.31
CA LEU A 56 16.54 5.02 -2.96
C LEU A 56 17.46 4.28 -3.94
N ALA A 57 17.73 4.84 -5.13
CA ALA A 57 18.62 4.32 -6.16
C ALA A 57 20.12 4.48 -5.82
N VAL A 58 20.48 4.24 -4.56
CA VAL A 58 21.86 4.30 -4.07
C VAL A 58 22.58 2.95 -4.24
N ARG A 59 21.82 1.85 -4.26
CA ARG A 59 22.36 0.48 -4.35
C ARG A 59 21.70 -0.31 -5.47
N ASN A 60 22.48 -1.23 -6.04
CA ASN A 60 21.96 -2.25 -6.92
C ASN A 60 21.22 -3.32 -6.09
N PRO A 61 20.18 -3.97 -6.65
CA PRO A 61 19.73 -3.87 -8.04
C PRO A 61 18.79 -2.69 -8.35
N PHE A 62 18.32 -1.95 -7.35
CA PHE A 62 17.30 -0.90 -7.52
C PHE A 62 17.76 0.24 -8.44
N ASN A 63 19.01 0.69 -8.30
CA ASN A 63 19.58 1.70 -9.20
C ASN A 63 19.58 1.27 -10.68
N ASP A 64 19.95 0.02 -10.97
CA ASP A 64 19.97 -0.48 -12.34
C ASP A 64 18.54 -0.60 -12.88
N LEU A 65 17.59 -1.05 -12.06
CA LEU A 65 16.17 -1.10 -12.44
C LEU A 65 15.63 0.28 -12.85
N ILE A 66 15.81 1.31 -12.00
CA ILE A 66 15.36 2.69 -12.30
C ILE A 66 15.98 3.21 -13.59
N LYS A 67 17.29 3.02 -13.78
CA LYS A 67 17.98 3.49 -14.99
C LYS A 67 17.46 2.83 -16.26
N ASN A 68 17.24 1.51 -16.23
CA ASN A 68 16.72 0.80 -17.40
C ASN A 68 15.30 1.28 -17.74
N ILE A 69 14.44 1.47 -16.74
CA ILE A 69 13.09 2.01 -16.95
C ILE A 69 13.15 3.43 -17.52
N GLN A 70 13.99 4.30 -16.97
CA GLN A 70 14.18 5.67 -17.46
C GLN A 70 14.71 5.71 -18.90
N VAL A 71 15.53 4.75 -19.31
CA VAL A 71 15.98 4.62 -20.71
C VAL A 71 14.80 4.24 -21.61
N ILE A 72 14.00 3.27 -21.21
CA ILE A 72 12.87 2.79 -22.01
C ILE A 72 11.79 3.88 -22.18
N ILE A 73 11.54 4.71 -21.17
CA ILE A 73 10.54 5.78 -21.26
C ILE A 73 11.08 7.08 -21.91
N SER A 74 12.37 7.14 -22.23
CA SER A 74 13.05 8.41 -22.55
C SER A 74 12.60 9.09 -23.85
N ASP A 75 12.10 8.32 -24.82
CA ASP A 75 11.58 8.83 -26.09
C ASP A 75 10.07 9.11 -26.05
N ASN A 76 9.41 8.86 -24.91
CA ASN A 76 7.97 8.92 -24.71
C ASN A 76 7.15 7.99 -25.62
N GLU A 77 7.77 6.97 -26.20
CA GLU A 77 7.13 5.97 -27.04
C GLU A 77 7.47 4.58 -26.51
N VAL A 78 6.66 4.06 -25.59
CA VAL A 78 6.86 2.70 -25.06
C VAL A 78 6.10 1.69 -25.90
N THR A 79 6.82 0.80 -26.57
CA THR A 79 6.25 -0.32 -27.33
C THR A 79 5.81 -1.47 -26.41
N GLU A 80 5.00 -2.38 -26.95
CA GLU A 80 4.61 -3.61 -26.23
C GLU A 80 5.82 -4.50 -25.89
N GLU A 81 6.87 -4.49 -26.72
CA GLU A 81 8.10 -5.23 -26.45
C GLU A 81 8.85 -4.62 -25.25
N GLU A 82 9.00 -3.31 -25.25
CA GLU A 82 9.70 -2.56 -24.20
C GLU A 82 9.03 -2.66 -22.82
N ILE A 83 7.70 -2.64 -22.75
CA ILE A 83 7.01 -2.80 -21.47
C ILE A 83 7.09 -4.24 -20.95
N ASN A 84 7.09 -5.24 -21.85
CA ASN A 84 7.31 -6.63 -21.49
C ASN A 84 8.75 -6.85 -20.99
N ASP A 85 9.72 -6.15 -21.57
CA ASP A 85 11.10 -6.11 -21.07
C ASP A 85 11.18 -5.48 -19.68
N MET A 86 10.47 -4.38 -19.42
CA MET A 86 10.37 -3.81 -18.07
C MET A 86 9.78 -4.81 -17.06
N LYS A 87 8.70 -5.48 -17.44
CA LYS A 87 8.05 -6.48 -16.59
C LYS A 87 8.99 -7.66 -16.30
N TRP A 88 9.66 -8.18 -17.32
CA TRP A 88 10.66 -9.22 -17.17
C TRP A 88 11.82 -8.78 -16.27
N LEU A 89 12.24 -7.52 -16.39
CA LEU A 89 13.29 -6.95 -15.55
C LEU A 89 12.86 -6.90 -14.08
N CYS A 90 11.61 -6.48 -13.79
CA CYS A 90 11.03 -6.56 -12.45
C CYS A 90 11.05 -7.99 -11.92
N ASP A 91 10.57 -8.97 -12.68
CA ASP A 91 10.53 -10.38 -12.26
C ASP A 91 11.93 -10.94 -11.97
N LYS A 92 12.91 -10.59 -12.81
CA LYS A 92 14.31 -11.00 -12.62
C LYS A 92 14.90 -10.44 -11.32
N PHE A 93 14.55 -9.22 -10.96
CA PHE A 93 15.06 -8.59 -9.75
C PHE A 93 14.22 -8.89 -8.49
N ALA A 94 13.06 -9.53 -8.60
CA ALA A 94 12.19 -9.85 -7.47
C ALA A 94 12.94 -10.59 -6.34
N TYR A 95 13.73 -11.60 -6.68
CA TYR A 95 14.58 -12.35 -5.73
C TYR A 95 15.65 -11.50 -5.03
N GLY A 96 15.94 -10.31 -5.54
CA GLY A 96 16.90 -9.37 -4.95
C GLY A 96 16.31 -8.50 -3.84
N PHE A 97 15.00 -8.54 -3.61
CA PHE A 97 14.28 -7.59 -2.76
C PHE A 97 13.56 -8.19 -1.54
N ASP A 98 13.74 -9.47 -1.23
CA ASP A 98 13.04 -10.17 -0.14
C ASP A 98 13.19 -9.48 1.23
N TYR A 99 12.17 -8.72 1.64
CA TYR A 99 12.13 -8.09 2.97
C TYR A 99 10.83 -8.35 3.73
N TYR A 100 9.67 -8.33 3.06
CA TYR A 100 8.40 -8.73 3.65
C TYR A 100 8.00 -10.15 3.23
N ASP A 101 7.00 -10.72 3.92
CA ASP A 101 6.38 -11.97 3.48
C ASP A 101 5.60 -11.77 2.17
N ASP A 102 5.42 -12.87 1.43
CA ASP A 102 4.74 -12.88 0.12
C ASP A 102 3.39 -12.15 0.16
N PHE A 103 2.64 -12.29 1.26
CA PHE A 103 1.37 -11.59 1.48
C PHE A 103 1.50 -10.06 1.45
N THR A 104 2.44 -9.50 2.22
CA THR A 104 2.64 -8.05 2.27
C THR A 104 3.16 -7.52 0.93
N SER A 105 4.02 -8.29 0.26
CA SER A 105 4.55 -7.96 -1.06
C SER A 105 3.43 -7.89 -2.09
N ASP A 106 2.58 -8.91 -2.16
CA ASP A 106 1.51 -8.96 -3.16
C ASP A 106 0.42 -7.91 -2.91
N LEU A 107 0.16 -7.53 -1.65
CA LEU A 107 -0.71 -6.38 -1.34
C LEU A 107 -0.12 -5.04 -1.82
N GLN A 108 1.20 -4.87 -1.72
CA GLN A 108 1.87 -3.69 -2.26
C GLN A 108 1.86 -3.68 -3.79
N VAL A 109 1.99 -4.84 -4.43
CA VAL A 109 1.82 -4.99 -5.88
C VAL A 109 0.39 -4.64 -6.29
N LEU A 110 -0.64 -5.14 -5.59
CA LEU A 110 -2.03 -4.77 -5.85
C LEU A 110 -2.26 -3.26 -5.76
N GLN A 111 -1.70 -2.61 -4.74
CA GLN A 111 -1.76 -1.15 -4.61
C GLN A 111 -1.10 -0.46 -5.82
N GLY A 112 0.04 -0.96 -6.28
CA GLY A 112 0.70 -0.47 -7.49
C GLY A 112 -0.14 -0.70 -8.75
N ILE A 113 -0.82 -1.85 -8.89
CA ILE A 113 -1.71 -2.13 -10.03
C ILE A 113 -2.83 -1.10 -10.09
N CYS A 114 -3.50 -0.85 -8.96
CA CYS A 114 -4.50 0.20 -8.87
C CYS A 114 -3.93 1.58 -9.23
N HIS A 115 -2.65 1.84 -8.91
CA HIS A 115 -1.96 3.08 -9.30
C HIS A 115 -1.77 3.16 -10.80
N GLY A 116 -1.25 2.10 -11.43
CA GLY A 116 -1.04 2.03 -12.87
C GLY A 116 -2.32 2.25 -13.65
N ILE A 117 -3.40 1.55 -13.27
CA ILE A 117 -4.73 1.68 -13.89
C ILE A 117 -5.29 3.12 -13.77
N LEU A 118 -5.03 3.81 -12.66
CA LEU A 118 -5.51 5.18 -12.46
C LEU A 118 -4.63 6.25 -13.09
N ALA A 119 -3.47 5.90 -13.66
CA ALA A 119 -2.45 6.85 -14.07
C ALA A 119 -2.91 7.80 -15.18
N ASP A 120 -3.80 7.36 -16.08
CA ASP A 120 -4.38 8.21 -17.13
C ASP A 120 -5.77 8.81 -16.76
N GLY A 121 -6.37 8.29 -15.69
CA GLY A 121 -7.71 8.61 -15.19
C GLY A 121 -8.86 7.91 -15.92
N ILE A 122 -8.58 7.00 -16.85
CA ILE A 122 -9.55 6.31 -17.70
C ILE A 122 -9.47 4.81 -17.43
N LEU A 123 -10.33 4.35 -16.52
CA LEU A 123 -10.51 2.93 -16.27
C LEU A 123 -11.19 2.28 -17.47
N LYS A 124 -10.54 1.35 -18.18
CA LYS A 124 -11.06 0.61 -19.34
C LYS A 124 -11.56 -0.79 -18.94
N ASP A 125 -12.44 -1.37 -19.74
CA ASP A 125 -13.03 -2.69 -19.44
C ASP A 125 -11.99 -3.81 -19.43
N ASP A 126 -11.04 -3.74 -20.37
CA ASP A 126 -9.93 -4.69 -20.45
C ASP A 126 -9.08 -4.68 -19.17
N GLU A 127 -8.85 -3.51 -18.56
CA GLU A 127 -8.13 -3.40 -17.29
C GLU A 127 -8.89 -4.05 -16.14
N ILE A 128 -10.21 -3.84 -16.05
CA ILE A 128 -11.06 -4.43 -15.01
C ILE A 128 -11.08 -5.97 -15.14
N ILE A 129 -11.19 -6.48 -16.37
CA ILE A 129 -11.18 -7.92 -16.66
C ILE A 129 -9.81 -8.53 -16.34
N SER A 130 -8.73 -7.87 -16.75
CA SER A 130 -7.36 -8.31 -16.46
C SER A 130 -7.04 -8.25 -14.96
N LEU A 131 -7.54 -7.23 -14.24
CA LEU A 131 -7.44 -7.14 -12.78
C LEU A 131 -8.19 -8.30 -12.10
N LYS A 132 -9.39 -8.67 -12.57
CA LYS A 132 -10.11 -9.85 -12.06
C LYS A 132 -9.28 -11.13 -12.20
N LYS A 133 -8.57 -11.28 -13.33
CA LYS A 133 -7.67 -12.43 -13.55
C LYS A 133 -6.50 -12.39 -12.57
N TRP A 134 -5.85 -11.24 -12.39
CA TRP A 134 -4.78 -11.07 -11.42
C TRP A 134 -5.24 -11.41 -10.00
N LEU A 135 -6.42 -10.94 -9.59
CA LEU A 135 -6.99 -11.27 -8.29
C LEU A 135 -7.19 -12.78 -8.16
N LYS A 136 -7.76 -13.45 -9.17
CA LYS A 136 -7.96 -14.90 -9.15
C LYS A 136 -6.64 -15.67 -8.97
N ASP A 137 -5.60 -15.25 -9.68
CA ASP A 137 -4.27 -15.86 -9.60
C ASP A 137 -3.61 -15.64 -8.22
N ASN A 138 -4.00 -14.58 -7.52
CA ASN A 138 -3.54 -14.21 -6.16
C ASN A 138 -4.60 -14.46 -5.06
N SER A 139 -5.41 -15.52 -5.21
CA SER A 139 -6.52 -15.84 -4.29
C SER A 139 -6.10 -16.15 -2.85
N HIS A 140 -4.81 -16.38 -2.58
CA HIS A 140 -4.26 -16.50 -1.22
C HIS A 140 -4.42 -15.22 -0.39
N LEU A 141 -4.69 -14.07 -1.03
CA LEU A 141 -4.95 -12.79 -0.39
C LEU A 141 -6.42 -12.56 -0.02
N SER A 142 -7.32 -13.51 -0.31
CA SER A 142 -8.79 -13.35 -0.19
C SER A 142 -9.35 -12.95 1.18
N THR A 143 -8.55 -13.04 2.24
CA THR A 143 -8.94 -12.63 3.61
C THR A 143 -8.28 -11.33 4.06
N TYR A 144 -7.54 -10.65 3.20
CA TYR A 144 -6.76 -9.47 3.54
C TYR A 144 -7.28 -8.21 2.87
N TYR A 145 -7.41 -7.17 3.66
CA TYR A 145 -7.68 -5.82 3.17
C TYR A 145 -6.44 -5.23 2.47
N PRO A 146 -6.58 -4.53 1.32
CA PRO A 146 -7.83 -4.22 0.60
C PRO A 146 -8.22 -5.24 -0.48
N TYR A 147 -7.51 -6.38 -0.61
CA TYR A 147 -7.77 -7.36 -1.66
C TYR A 147 -9.21 -7.89 -1.62
N ASP A 148 -9.72 -8.23 -0.43
CA ASP A 148 -11.04 -8.83 -0.22
C ASP A 148 -12.18 -7.92 -0.73
N GLU A 149 -12.08 -6.63 -0.43
CA GLU A 149 -13.02 -5.60 -0.87
C GLU A 149 -12.91 -5.34 -2.39
N ILE A 150 -11.68 -5.24 -2.92
CA ILE A 150 -11.46 -5.06 -4.37
C ILE A 150 -12.02 -6.27 -5.14
N SER A 151 -11.74 -7.48 -4.67
CA SER A 151 -12.22 -8.73 -5.28
C SER A 151 -13.75 -8.81 -5.28
N SER A 152 -14.36 -8.40 -4.18
CA SER A 152 -15.83 -8.34 -4.06
C SER A 152 -16.42 -7.32 -5.03
N LEU A 153 -15.88 -6.10 -5.05
CA LEU A 153 -16.34 -5.02 -5.91
C LEU A 153 -16.19 -5.36 -7.39
N ILE A 154 -15.03 -5.90 -7.81
CA ILE A 154 -14.78 -6.34 -9.19
C ILE A 154 -15.73 -7.47 -9.59
N SER A 155 -16.06 -8.37 -8.66
CA SER A 155 -17.00 -9.46 -8.92
C SER A 155 -18.44 -8.96 -9.08
N GLU A 156 -18.83 -7.93 -8.33
CA GLU A 156 -20.14 -7.28 -8.44
C GLU A 156 -20.28 -6.53 -9.77
N VAL A 157 -19.30 -5.69 -10.12
CA VAL A 157 -19.28 -4.91 -11.37
C VAL A 157 -19.25 -5.80 -12.62
N LEU A 158 -18.67 -6.99 -12.54
CA LEU A 158 -18.62 -7.93 -13.66
C LEU A 158 -19.74 -8.99 -13.60
N SER A 159 -20.74 -8.83 -12.74
CA SER A 159 -21.77 -9.86 -12.52
C SER A 159 -22.79 -9.96 -13.65
N ASP A 160 -23.14 -8.84 -14.27
CA ASP A 160 -24.08 -8.75 -15.39
C ASP A 160 -23.37 -8.74 -16.77
N ASN A 161 -22.03 -8.76 -16.77
CA ASN A 161 -21.14 -8.65 -17.93
C ASN A 161 -21.23 -7.30 -18.68
N VAL A 162 -21.75 -6.25 -18.05
CA VAL A 162 -21.84 -4.90 -18.63
C VAL A 162 -21.31 -3.90 -17.61
N ILE A 163 -20.12 -3.34 -17.87
CA ILE A 163 -19.54 -2.33 -16.98
C ILE A 163 -20.15 -0.97 -17.31
N ASP A 164 -21.02 -0.48 -16.45
CA ASP A 164 -21.63 0.84 -16.62
C ASP A 164 -20.78 1.99 -16.02
N GLU A 165 -21.15 3.22 -16.35
CA GLU A 165 -20.40 4.41 -15.91
C GLU A 165 -20.47 4.66 -14.39
N ASN A 166 -21.53 4.23 -13.71
CA ASN A 166 -21.61 4.33 -12.24
C ASN A 166 -20.71 3.29 -11.57
N GLU A 167 -20.68 2.06 -12.09
CA GLU A 167 -19.79 1.00 -11.64
C GLU A 167 -18.32 1.37 -11.85
N ARG A 168 -17.99 1.95 -13.02
CA ARG A 168 -16.65 2.48 -13.31
C ARG A 168 -16.25 3.57 -12.31
N LYS A 169 -17.16 4.49 -12.01
CA LYS A 169 -16.91 5.55 -11.00
C LYS A 169 -16.80 5.00 -9.59
N LEU A 170 -17.54 3.93 -9.25
CA LEU A 170 -17.43 3.25 -7.96
C LEU A 170 -16.04 2.61 -7.80
N LEU A 171 -15.57 1.90 -8.83
CA LEU A 171 -14.21 1.34 -8.88
C LEU A 171 -13.13 2.43 -8.77
N LYS A 172 -13.23 3.48 -9.59
CA LYS A 172 -12.32 4.64 -9.52
C LYS A 172 -12.27 5.25 -8.13
N LYS A 173 -13.44 5.44 -7.50
CA LYS A 173 -13.52 5.97 -6.14
C LYS A 173 -12.78 5.08 -5.17
N TYR A 174 -13.03 3.78 -5.22
CA TYR A 174 -12.39 2.82 -4.32
C TYR A 174 -10.86 2.83 -4.51
N PHE A 175 -10.36 2.74 -5.74
CA PHE A 175 -8.92 2.79 -6.03
C PHE A 175 -8.26 4.08 -5.55
N SER A 176 -8.96 5.22 -5.69
CA SER A 176 -8.45 6.53 -5.24
C SER A 176 -8.27 6.64 -3.72
N GLU A 177 -8.87 5.75 -2.90
CA GLU A 177 -8.64 5.73 -1.45
C GLU A 177 -7.26 5.14 -1.08
N PHE A 178 -6.66 4.35 -1.97
CA PHE A 178 -5.39 3.66 -1.76
C PHE A 178 -4.24 4.24 -2.57
N VAL A 179 -4.55 4.97 -3.64
CA VAL A 179 -3.59 5.48 -4.60
C VAL A 179 -3.40 6.98 -4.42
N LYS A 180 -2.14 7.43 -4.54
CA LYS A 180 -1.81 8.84 -4.61
C LYS A 180 -1.02 9.10 -5.90
N LEU A 181 -1.71 9.65 -6.88
CA LEU A 181 -1.13 10.05 -8.15
C LEU A 181 -0.18 11.24 -7.98
N SER A 182 0.83 11.30 -8.82
CA SER A 182 1.79 12.41 -8.86
C SER A 182 1.22 13.62 -9.61
N ASP A 183 0.25 13.40 -10.51
CA ASP A 183 -0.53 14.44 -11.15
C ASP A 183 -1.66 14.96 -10.24
N THR A 184 -1.46 16.16 -9.67
CA THR A 184 -2.43 16.81 -8.78
C THR A 184 -3.69 17.25 -9.50
N GLU A 185 -3.61 17.67 -10.76
CA GLU A 185 -4.77 18.11 -11.54
C GLU A 185 -5.67 16.91 -11.85
N LEU A 186 -5.08 15.80 -12.29
CA LEU A 186 -5.79 14.54 -12.49
C LEU A 186 -6.45 14.04 -11.20
N GLN A 187 -5.74 14.14 -10.07
CA GLN A 187 -6.29 13.75 -8.77
C GLN A 187 -7.50 14.60 -8.37
N GLU A 188 -7.51 15.90 -8.68
CA GLU A 188 -8.67 16.77 -8.46
C GLU A 188 -9.83 16.44 -9.41
N GLN A 189 -9.54 16.16 -10.69
CA GLN A 189 -10.54 15.74 -11.66
C GLN A 189 -11.25 14.46 -11.23
N ILE A 190 -10.49 13.45 -10.81
CA ILE A 190 -11.02 12.18 -10.30
C ILE A 190 -11.90 12.44 -9.06
N LYS A 191 -11.45 13.30 -8.13
CA LYS A 191 -12.23 13.65 -6.92
C LYS A 191 -13.57 14.30 -7.24
N GLU A 192 -13.63 15.20 -8.23
CA GLU A 192 -14.89 15.81 -8.64
C GLU A 192 -15.79 14.83 -9.39
N GLU A 193 -15.23 13.93 -10.22
CA GLU A 193 -15.97 12.88 -10.93
C GLU A 193 -16.71 11.93 -9.96
N ILE A 194 -16.06 11.56 -8.86
CA ILE A 194 -16.55 10.57 -7.88
C ILE A 194 -17.30 11.19 -6.69
N LYS A 195 -17.42 12.53 -6.62
CA LYS A 195 -17.94 13.27 -5.47
C LYS A 195 -19.33 12.84 -5.01
N ASN A 196 -20.19 12.49 -5.97
CA ASN A 196 -21.59 12.11 -5.72
C ASN A 196 -21.79 10.59 -5.62
N ILE A 197 -20.73 9.79 -5.79
CA ILE A 197 -20.80 8.35 -5.63
C ILE A 197 -20.75 8.04 -4.14
N ASN A 198 -21.73 7.29 -3.65
CA ASN A 198 -21.70 6.79 -2.29
C ASN A 198 -21.14 5.37 -2.30
N ILE A 199 -20.08 5.10 -1.54
CA ILE A 199 -19.65 3.71 -1.34
C ILE A 199 -20.60 3.18 -0.28
N GLY A 200 -21.76 2.71 -0.70
CA GLY A 200 -22.59 1.87 0.15
C GLY A 200 -21.74 0.69 0.56
N GLY A 201 -21.64 0.40 1.86
CA GLY A 201 -20.67 -0.54 2.42
C GLY A 201 -20.68 -1.89 1.71
N ILE A 202 -19.78 -2.01 0.72
CA ILE A 202 -19.37 -3.25 0.08
C ILE A 202 -18.97 -4.14 1.27
N CYS A 203 -19.70 -5.23 1.47
CA CYS A 203 -19.57 -6.12 2.61
C CYS A 203 -19.77 -5.52 4.02
N SER A 204 -20.90 -4.86 4.27
CA SER A 204 -21.44 -4.79 5.65
C SER A 204 -22.15 -6.09 6.05
N LYS A 205 -21.42 -7.21 6.11
CA LYS A 205 -21.73 -8.27 7.09
C LYS A 205 -21.15 -7.87 8.44
N VAL A 206 -21.55 -6.70 8.94
CA VAL A 206 -21.32 -6.34 10.33
C VAL A 206 -22.42 -7.03 11.12
N SER A 207 -22.11 -8.18 11.71
CA SER A 207 -22.87 -8.60 12.88
C SER A 207 -22.69 -7.50 13.92
N ASN A 208 -23.76 -6.77 14.21
CA ASN A 208 -23.81 -5.78 15.29
C ASN A 208 -23.50 -6.51 16.59
N ILE A 209 -22.25 -6.42 17.01
CA ILE A 209 -21.78 -6.94 18.27
C ILE A 209 -21.87 -5.78 19.27
N VAL A 210 -22.92 -5.78 20.09
CA VAL A 210 -23.05 -4.89 21.25
C VAL A 210 -22.64 -5.69 22.48
N PHE A 211 -21.56 -5.28 23.14
CA PHE A 211 -21.16 -5.86 24.41
C PHE A 211 -21.11 -4.79 25.51
N THR A 212 -21.74 -5.13 26.62
CA THR A 212 -21.67 -4.39 27.88
C THR A 212 -20.54 -5.00 28.71
N ASP A 213 -19.64 -4.13 29.19
CA ASP A 213 -18.57 -4.39 30.17
C ASP A 213 -17.36 -5.25 29.73
N ASN A 214 -16.33 -4.53 29.27
CA ASN A 214 -14.89 -4.80 29.10
C ASN A 214 -14.29 -6.14 29.59
N GLN A 215 -13.74 -6.93 28.66
CA GLN A 215 -12.29 -7.19 28.45
C GLN A 215 -12.12 -8.38 27.50
N PHE A 216 -11.47 -8.17 26.34
CA PHE A 216 -11.02 -9.26 25.48
C PHE A 216 -9.48 -9.36 25.55
N CYS A 217 -8.96 -10.54 25.89
CA CYS A 217 -7.55 -10.89 25.69
C CYS A 217 -7.49 -11.87 24.52
N PHE A 218 -7.01 -11.43 23.36
CA PHE A 218 -6.63 -12.36 22.30
C PHE A 218 -5.24 -12.87 22.61
N THR A 219 -5.14 -14.15 22.97
CA THR A 219 -3.88 -14.84 23.24
C THR A 219 -3.12 -15.07 21.94
N GLY A 220 -2.40 -14.05 21.47
CA GLY A 220 -1.55 -14.13 20.30
C GLY A 220 -0.22 -13.42 20.56
N THR A 221 0.83 -14.18 20.86
CA THR A 221 2.21 -13.65 20.91
C THR A 221 2.60 -13.13 19.52
N SER A 222 3.14 -11.91 19.45
CA SER A 222 3.66 -11.31 18.20
C SER A 222 4.63 -12.26 17.50
N ARG A 223 4.60 -12.32 16.16
CA ARG A 223 5.57 -13.10 15.35
C ARG A 223 7.03 -12.75 15.70
N ILE A 224 7.29 -11.53 16.14
CA ILE A 224 8.63 -11.05 16.54
C ILE A 224 9.10 -11.79 17.80
N ILE A 225 8.22 -11.93 18.79
CA ILE A 225 8.49 -12.62 20.05
C ILE A 225 8.57 -14.14 19.79
N LYS A 226 7.63 -14.70 19.01
CA LYS A 226 7.68 -16.13 18.63
C LYS A 226 8.92 -16.50 17.82
N GLY A 227 9.45 -15.56 17.03
CA GLY A 227 10.66 -15.74 16.24
C GLY A 227 11.96 -15.49 17.01
N GLY A 228 11.90 -15.16 18.31
CA GLY A 228 13.09 -14.87 19.12
C GLY A 228 13.85 -13.61 18.70
N LYS A 229 13.20 -12.68 17.99
CA LYS A 229 13.82 -11.46 17.44
C LYS A 229 13.60 -10.22 18.32
N GLY A 230 13.02 -10.40 19.50
CA GLY A 230 12.77 -9.31 20.43
C GLY A 230 12.11 -9.75 21.73
N ILE A 231 12.15 -8.85 22.71
CA ILE A 231 11.60 -9.02 24.05
C ILE A 231 10.29 -8.23 24.16
N GLU A 232 9.26 -8.85 24.74
CA GLU A 232 7.99 -8.19 25.04
C GLU A 232 8.17 -7.09 26.10
N ILE A 233 7.45 -5.97 25.94
CA ILE A 233 7.47 -4.87 26.91
C ILE A 233 6.06 -4.74 27.52
N ASP A 234 5.90 -5.29 28.72
CA ASP A 234 4.59 -5.38 29.39
C ASP A 234 4.15 -4.08 30.08
N LYS A 235 5.07 -3.12 30.25
CA LYS A 235 4.81 -1.89 31.00
C LYS A 235 5.13 -0.67 30.16
N PHE A 236 4.17 0.25 30.03
CA PHE A 236 4.33 1.47 29.23
C PHE A 236 5.53 2.33 29.65
N LYS A 237 5.89 2.35 30.94
CA LYS A 237 7.07 3.08 31.45
C LYS A 237 8.41 2.56 30.91
N ASP A 238 8.44 1.32 30.43
CA ASP A 238 9.64 0.64 29.96
C ASP A 238 9.78 0.74 28.42
N VAL A 239 8.75 1.28 27.75
CA VAL A 239 8.74 1.60 26.31
C VAL A 239 9.63 2.82 26.06
N LYS A 240 10.45 2.72 25.03
CA LYS A 240 11.41 3.74 24.60
C LYS A 240 11.21 4.06 23.12
N PRO A 241 11.61 5.26 22.69
CA PRO A 241 11.75 5.54 21.26
C PRO A 241 12.65 4.49 20.61
N GLY A 242 12.22 3.92 19.48
CA GLY A 242 12.91 2.83 18.78
C GLY A 242 12.29 1.45 19.02
N ASP A 243 11.42 1.27 20.01
CA ASP A 243 10.71 0.01 20.20
C ASP A 243 9.69 -0.22 19.08
N PHE A 244 9.49 -1.48 18.70
CA PHE A 244 8.43 -1.86 17.78
C PHE A 244 7.09 -1.82 18.50
N VAL A 245 6.05 -1.33 17.82
CA VAL A 245 4.69 -1.35 18.31
C VAL A 245 3.75 -1.90 17.26
N GLN A 246 2.78 -2.69 17.71
CA GLN A 246 1.62 -3.10 16.92
C GLN A 246 0.36 -2.78 17.71
N PHE A 247 -0.59 -2.10 17.08
CA PHE A 247 -1.82 -1.67 17.72
C PHE A 247 -3.01 -1.74 16.77
N TRP A 248 -4.22 -1.72 17.32
CA TRP A 248 -5.45 -1.69 16.54
C TRP A 248 -6.33 -0.53 16.98
N ASN A 249 -6.92 0.15 16.00
CA ASN A 249 -7.80 1.29 16.17
C ASN A 249 -9.11 1.08 15.40
N LEU A 250 -10.13 1.85 15.76
CA LEU A 250 -11.38 1.92 15.01
C LEU A 250 -11.31 3.10 14.02
N PHE A 251 -11.59 2.86 12.75
CA PHE A 251 -11.80 3.90 11.75
C PHE A 251 -13.11 3.61 11.01
N LYS A 252 -14.07 4.55 11.08
CA LYS A 252 -15.43 4.37 10.54
C LYS A 252 -16.06 3.03 10.97
N ASP A 253 -15.98 2.72 12.27
CA ASP A 253 -16.50 1.49 12.88
C ASP A 253 -15.90 0.16 12.35
N LYS A 254 -14.81 0.21 11.57
CA LYS A 254 -13.99 -0.95 11.19
C LYS A 254 -12.68 -0.96 12.01
N GLU A 255 -12.35 -2.11 12.62
CA GLU A 255 -11.04 -2.30 13.26
C GLU A 255 -9.95 -2.36 12.19
N TYR A 256 -8.90 -1.54 12.33
CA TYR A 256 -7.69 -1.63 11.50
C TYR A 256 -6.46 -1.81 12.38
N GLY A 257 -5.60 -2.74 11.98
CA GLY A 257 -4.31 -2.97 12.61
C GLY A 257 -3.24 -2.08 12.02
N HIS A 258 -2.30 -1.65 12.86
CA HIS A 258 -1.18 -0.85 12.43
C HIS A 258 0.08 -1.20 13.20
N CYS A 259 1.24 -1.08 12.56
CA CYS A 259 2.53 -1.28 13.20
C CYS A 259 3.49 -0.14 12.86
N GLY A 260 4.48 0.04 13.72
CA GLY A 260 5.47 1.09 13.53
C GLY A 260 6.57 1.02 14.58
N ILE A 261 7.44 2.02 14.52
CA ILE A 261 8.50 2.23 15.51
C ILE A 261 8.11 3.40 16.39
N VAL A 262 8.09 3.18 17.71
CA VAL A 262 7.72 4.20 18.69
C VAL A 262 8.65 5.39 18.58
N LEU A 263 8.08 6.59 18.45
CA LEU A 263 8.79 7.84 18.63
C LEU A 263 8.49 8.44 20.00
N GLU A 264 7.21 8.45 20.37
CA GLU A 264 6.73 9.02 21.62
C GLU A 264 5.39 8.38 22.00
N ILE A 265 5.18 8.16 23.29
CA ILE A 265 3.90 7.70 23.83
C ILE A 265 3.44 8.69 24.90
N VAL A 266 2.15 8.99 24.90
CA VAL A 266 1.45 9.65 26.01
C VAL A 266 0.32 8.70 26.42
N PRO A 267 0.54 7.86 27.46
CA PRO A 267 -0.41 6.83 27.85
C PRO A 267 -1.84 7.36 28.01
N ASN A 268 -2.80 6.64 27.42
CA ASN A 268 -4.23 6.97 27.39
C ASN A 268 -4.60 8.24 26.58
N GLU A 269 -3.66 8.91 25.93
CA GLU A 269 -3.93 10.08 25.09
C GLU A 269 -3.55 9.83 23.63
N SER A 270 -2.29 9.47 23.38
CA SER A 270 -1.79 9.32 22.01
C SER A 270 -0.52 8.51 21.90
N ILE A 271 -0.28 8.00 20.70
CA ILE A 271 0.99 7.38 20.32
C ILE A 271 1.49 7.97 19.01
N THR A 272 2.76 8.35 18.98
CA THR A 272 3.44 8.80 17.76
C THR A 272 4.43 7.73 17.33
N VAL A 273 4.28 7.27 16.09
CA VAL A 273 5.14 6.23 15.50
C VAL A 273 5.70 6.67 14.17
N TYR A 274 6.87 6.14 13.83
CA TYR A 274 7.29 6.02 12.43
C TYR A 274 6.53 4.85 11.81
N SER A 275 5.82 5.12 10.73
CA SER A 275 4.78 4.22 10.26
C SER A 275 4.66 4.28 8.74
N SER A 276 4.26 3.13 8.17
CA SER A 276 3.97 3.00 6.75
C SER A 276 2.57 3.45 6.34
N HIS A 277 1.85 4.15 7.23
CA HIS A 277 0.49 4.61 7.01
C HIS A 277 0.40 5.43 5.70
N PRO A 278 -0.65 5.25 4.89
CA PRO A 278 -0.79 5.94 3.60
C PRO A 278 -0.65 7.47 3.69
N VAL A 279 -1.16 8.06 4.78
CA VAL A 279 -1.10 9.50 5.05
C VAL A 279 0.34 10.02 5.21
N THR A 280 1.31 9.16 5.52
CA THR A 280 2.71 9.53 5.72
C THR A 280 3.61 9.28 4.50
N ASN A 281 3.03 8.99 3.33
CA ASN A 281 3.78 8.50 2.16
C ASN A 281 4.56 7.20 2.45
N GLY A 282 4.14 6.44 3.47
CA GLY A 282 4.77 5.18 3.81
C GLY A 282 6.00 5.24 4.71
N TYR A 283 6.52 6.41 5.08
CA TYR A 283 7.76 6.52 5.89
C TYR A 283 7.80 7.70 6.87
N GLY A 284 6.65 8.28 7.22
CA GLY A 284 6.62 9.46 8.09
C GLY A 284 6.17 9.17 9.52
N LYS A 285 6.16 10.25 10.31
CA LYS A 285 5.62 10.26 11.67
C LYS A 285 4.10 10.39 11.58
N HIS A 286 3.39 9.47 12.21
CA HIS A 286 1.95 9.61 12.40
C HIS A 286 1.62 9.55 13.87
N LYS A 287 0.79 10.51 14.31
CA LYS A 287 0.24 10.54 15.66
C LYS A 287 -1.14 9.92 15.60
N PHE A 288 -1.30 8.79 16.26
CA PHE A 288 -2.58 8.12 16.45
C PHE A 288 -3.15 8.51 17.81
N LEU A 289 -4.47 8.54 17.92
CA LEU A 289 -5.13 8.47 19.22
C LEU A 289 -4.70 7.19 19.93
N TRP A 290 -4.72 7.23 21.27
CA TRP A 290 -4.34 6.06 22.05
C TRP A 290 -5.22 4.86 21.64
N PRO A 291 -4.62 3.77 21.17
CA PRO A 291 -5.37 2.66 20.65
C PRO A 291 -5.97 1.78 21.74
N ASP A 292 -7.11 1.18 21.42
CA ASP A 292 -7.81 0.26 22.33
C ASP A 292 -6.97 -1.00 22.61
N LYS A 293 -6.16 -1.43 21.62
CA LYS A 293 -5.29 -2.60 21.71
C LYS A 293 -3.87 -2.21 21.28
N ILE A 294 -2.86 -2.50 22.10
CA ILE A 294 -1.46 -2.14 21.83
C ILE A 294 -0.47 -3.14 22.41
N TYR A 295 0.57 -3.44 21.64
CA TYR A 295 1.66 -4.35 22.00
C TYR A 295 2.99 -3.71 21.65
N PHE A 296 3.94 -3.81 22.56
CA PHE A 296 5.30 -3.28 22.38
C PHE A 296 6.32 -4.43 22.43
N ALA A 297 7.32 -4.36 21.57
CA ALA A 297 8.45 -5.27 21.59
C ALA A 297 9.75 -4.49 21.36
N ARG A 298 10.79 -4.84 22.12
CA ARG A 298 12.16 -4.35 21.86
C ARG A 298 12.85 -5.34 20.95
N LEU A 299 13.28 -4.88 19.78
CA LEU A 299 14.11 -5.69 18.88
C LEU A 299 15.52 -5.84 19.49
N GLU A 300 16.07 -7.05 19.43
CA GLU A 300 17.47 -7.36 19.81
C GLU A 300 18.41 -7.29 18.61
#